data_AF-A0A349D998-F1
#
_entry.id   AF-A0A349D998-F1
#
_cell.length_a   1.000
_cell.length_b   1.000
_cell.length_c   1.000
_cell.angle_alpha   90.00
_cell.angle_beta   90.00
_cell.angle_gamma   90.00
#
_symmetry.space_group_name_H-M   'P 1'
#
loop_
_entity.id
_entity.type
_entity.pdbx_description
1 polymer ?
#
loop_
_entity_poly.entity_id
_entity_poly.type
_entity_poly.pdbx_seq_one_letter_code
_entity_poly.pdbx_strand_id
1 'polypeptide(L)'
;MKTTPAQKNLRARNTYSDFAIRVMDVVLSLGLILFVFSWLGGIIALAIKLTSKGPVFFRQERTGMNGVPFELLKFRTMRPNSVSNILQASDKDPRITKFGAILRSSGLDELPQLFNILRGEMSLVGPRPFMTYHSNLYRKKILNFDERLTVKPGLTGWAQVNGLRGEITSDYMLRRWVSMDLTYVSKKSLYFNVLILFRTFYAILINPKSEDYKSKLTQLLQNRRSSFSLDPNRKELLVLKTMSYFDIFKFPLMAHEIERSLFADEEINVEGVLSSLIDKGVVFQSGDYFSLRNEPALVSSRIQNEERADRYLKKAPLFVRIISSFPFTRAVFISGSLSKGAVGKKGDIDYFIVTRSERLWLNRTLLILFKKLFLLNSKKFFCINYFVSEEAMEIPDKNQFTATEVAHLIPVYNRKVCDDFMRVNSWYKEFLPNFFRNVGVEILEGQSRMKIKFERWLSGPIGESLDDYFFKITLNRWRKKFGHMTDDEFALALRSKKHVSKHHPSNFQDAVLSELDMRMSKFTTEEKKLNVA
;
A
#
# COMPACT_ATOMS: atom_id res chain seq x y z
N MET A 1 48.16 -11.83 -17.18
CA MET A 1 47.89 -10.98 -16.00
C MET A 1 47.56 -11.87 -14.80
N LYS A 2 48.39 -11.85 -13.74
CA LYS A 2 48.16 -12.62 -12.51
C LYS A 2 47.03 -11.97 -11.71
N THR A 3 45.92 -12.68 -11.51
CA THR A 3 44.79 -12.20 -10.70
C THR A 3 45.22 -11.98 -9.25
N THR A 4 44.88 -10.83 -8.67
CA THR A 4 45.23 -10.49 -7.29
C THR A 4 44.48 -11.36 -6.27
N PRO A 5 44.99 -11.55 -5.03
CA PRO A 5 44.30 -12.31 -3.98
C PRO A 5 42.87 -11.80 -3.69
N ALA A 6 42.66 -10.49 -3.77
CA ALA A 6 41.35 -9.86 -3.65
C ALA A 6 40.40 -10.27 -4.79
N GLN A 7 40.89 -10.34 -6.04
CA GLN A 7 40.11 -10.80 -7.19
C GLN A 7 39.81 -12.30 -7.14
N LYS A 8 40.73 -13.13 -6.62
CA LYS A 8 40.48 -14.56 -6.35
C LYS A 8 39.43 -14.75 -5.25
N ASN A 9 39.49 -13.98 -4.17
CA ASN A 9 38.51 -14.02 -3.08
C ASN A 9 37.11 -13.53 -3.51
N LEU A 10 37.03 -12.51 -4.37
CA LEU A 10 35.78 -12.05 -4.97
C LEU A 10 35.18 -13.08 -5.94
N ARG A 11 36.00 -13.71 -6.79
CA ARG A 11 35.56 -14.79 -7.69
C ARG A 11 35.11 -16.04 -6.92
N ALA A 12 35.84 -16.42 -5.88
CA ALA A 12 35.47 -17.54 -5.00
C ALA A 12 34.15 -17.26 -4.25
N ARG A 13 33.99 -16.07 -3.65
CA ARG A 13 32.75 -15.64 -3.01
C ARG A 13 31.55 -15.64 -3.97
N ASN A 14 31.74 -15.18 -5.21
CA ASN A 14 30.70 -15.25 -6.24
C ASN A 14 30.35 -16.69 -6.62
N THR A 15 31.33 -17.60 -6.68
CA THR A 15 31.12 -19.02 -7.01
C THR A 15 30.33 -19.77 -5.93
N TYR A 16 30.66 -19.56 -4.65
CA TYR A 16 29.89 -20.15 -3.54
C TYR A 16 28.45 -19.62 -3.47
N SER A 17 28.29 -18.31 -3.70
CA SER A 17 26.97 -17.67 -3.78
C SER A 17 26.14 -18.26 -4.93
N ASP A 18 26.74 -18.43 -6.10
CA ASP A 18 26.08 -18.98 -7.29
C ASP A 18 25.69 -20.46 -7.10
N PHE A 19 26.55 -21.26 -6.47
CA PHE A 19 26.23 -22.64 -6.12
C PHE A 19 25.06 -22.72 -5.14
N ALA A 20 25.08 -21.92 -4.07
CA ALA A 20 24.00 -21.91 -3.08
C ALA A 20 22.66 -21.45 -3.69
N ILE A 21 22.70 -20.42 -4.55
CA ILE A 21 21.53 -19.98 -5.32
C ILE A 21 21.01 -21.12 -6.21
N ARG A 22 21.91 -21.87 -6.87
CA ARG A 22 21.52 -22.99 -7.73
C ARG A 22 20.87 -24.13 -6.94
N VAL A 23 21.40 -24.48 -5.77
CA VAL A 23 20.80 -25.49 -4.90
C VAL A 23 19.40 -25.05 -4.47
N MET A 24 19.24 -23.80 -4.03
CA MET A 24 17.94 -23.24 -3.67
C MET A 24 16.95 -23.28 -4.86
N ASP A 25 17.40 -22.89 -6.06
CA ASP A 25 16.59 -22.92 -7.27
C ASP A 25 16.05 -24.32 -7.57
N VAL A 26 16.91 -25.34 -7.47
CA VAL A 26 16.53 -26.74 -7.73
C VAL A 26 15.59 -27.25 -6.65
N VAL A 27 15.91 -27.08 -5.37
CA VAL A 27 15.12 -27.60 -4.24
C VAL A 27 13.72 -26.98 -4.22
N LEU A 28 13.63 -25.65 -4.33
CA LEU A 28 12.33 -24.96 -4.29
C LEU A 28 11.51 -25.25 -5.56
N SER A 29 12.14 -25.29 -6.74
CA SER A 29 11.41 -25.62 -7.98
C SER A 29 10.91 -27.06 -7.97
N LEU A 30 11.71 -28.01 -7.49
CA LEU A 30 11.29 -29.40 -7.36
C LEU A 30 10.15 -29.55 -6.35
N GLY A 31 10.23 -28.88 -5.20
CA GLY A 31 9.13 -28.84 -4.23
C GLY A 31 7.84 -28.28 -4.85
N LEU A 32 7.91 -27.16 -5.56
CA LEU A 32 6.75 -26.59 -6.25
C LEU A 32 6.20 -27.52 -7.34
N ILE A 33 7.07 -28.24 -8.06
CA ILE A 33 6.63 -29.20 -9.07
C ILE A 33 5.89 -30.38 -8.41
N LEU A 34 6.47 -30.97 -7.36
CA LEU A 34 5.91 -32.15 -6.70
C LEU A 34 4.62 -31.85 -5.95
N PHE A 35 4.54 -30.73 -5.22
CA PHE A 35 3.41 -30.41 -4.34
C PHE A 35 2.34 -29.52 -4.97
N VAL A 36 2.68 -28.75 -6.03
CA VAL A 36 1.74 -27.83 -6.67
C VAL A 36 1.49 -28.22 -8.11
N PHE A 37 2.54 -28.30 -8.94
CA PHE A 37 2.37 -28.51 -10.38
C PHE A 37 1.78 -29.88 -10.72
N SER A 38 2.13 -30.93 -9.96
CA SER A 38 1.73 -32.33 -10.21
C SER A 38 0.21 -32.52 -10.39
N TRP A 39 -0.60 -31.91 -9.53
CA TRP A 39 -2.06 -31.98 -9.59
C TRP A 39 -2.67 -30.74 -10.27
N LEU A 40 -2.24 -29.53 -9.88
CA LEU A 40 -2.82 -28.29 -10.37
C LEU A 40 -2.50 -28.06 -11.85
N GLY A 41 -1.31 -28.45 -12.30
CA GLY A 41 -0.91 -28.36 -13.69
C GLY A 41 -1.79 -29.19 -14.61
N GLY A 42 -2.18 -30.39 -14.17
CA GLY A 42 -3.14 -31.25 -14.89
C GLY A 42 -4.53 -30.62 -15.01
N ILE A 43 -5.03 -30.05 -13.91
CA ILE A 43 -6.32 -29.33 -13.89
C ILE A 43 -6.30 -28.12 -14.84
N ILE A 44 -5.24 -27.32 -14.79
CA ILE A 44 -5.07 -26.15 -15.68
C ILE A 44 -4.97 -26.61 -17.13
N ALA A 45 -4.22 -27.68 -17.43
CA ALA A 45 -4.09 -28.22 -18.77
C ALA A 45 -5.44 -28.68 -19.36
N LEU A 46 -6.24 -29.38 -18.55
CA LEU A 46 -7.58 -29.79 -18.93
C LEU A 46 -8.49 -28.58 -19.18
N ALA A 47 -8.49 -27.59 -18.27
CA ALA A 47 -9.29 -26.38 -18.42
C ALA A 47 -8.91 -25.58 -19.68
N ILE A 48 -7.62 -25.50 -20.04
CA ILE A 48 -7.17 -24.85 -21.28
C ILE A 48 -7.72 -25.58 -22.51
N LYS A 49 -7.69 -26.92 -22.51
CA LYS A 49 -8.19 -27.76 -23.61
C LYS A 49 -9.70 -27.66 -23.78
N LEU A 50 -10.45 -27.60 -22.68
CA LEU A 50 -11.91 -27.45 -22.69
C LEU A 50 -12.34 -26.05 -23.12
N THR A 51 -11.56 -25.01 -22.81
CA THR A 51 -11.93 -23.61 -23.08
C THR A 51 -11.36 -23.05 -24.39
N SER A 52 -10.35 -23.69 -24.99
CA SER A 52 -9.71 -23.21 -26.23
C SER A 52 -8.99 -24.33 -27.03
N LYS A 53 -9.15 -24.34 -28.37
CA LYS A 53 -8.48 -25.32 -29.26
C LYS A 53 -6.97 -25.08 -29.36
N GLY A 54 -6.17 -26.15 -29.38
CA GLY A 54 -4.71 -26.15 -29.63
C GLY A 54 -3.84 -26.64 -28.45
N PRO A 55 -2.52 -26.31 -28.40
CA PRO A 55 -1.59 -26.84 -27.39
C PRO A 55 -1.79 -26.21 -26.00
N VAL A 56 -1.47 -26.97 -24.94
CA VAL A 56 -1.57 -26.51 -23.53
C VAL A 56 -0.48 -25.49 -23.21
N PHE A 57 0.74 -25.77 -23.65
CA PHE A 57 1.90 -24.92 -23.40
C PHE A 57 2.09 -23.91 -24.51
N PHE A 58 2.41 -22.69 -24.12
CA PHE A 58 2.94 -21.66 -24.99
C PHE A 58 4.46 -21.61 -24.82
N ARG A 59 5.17 -21.58 -25.95
CA ARG A 59 6.62 -21.58 -26.06
C ARG A 59 7.05 -20.30 -26.75
N GLN A 60 8.05 -19.62 -26.20
CA GLN A 60 8.56 -18.39 -26.79
C GLN A 60 10.05 -18.23 -26.54
N GLU A 61 10.79 -17.89 -27.59
CA GLU A 61 12.21 -17.60 -27.48
C GLU A 61 12.46 -16.31 -26.70
N ARG A 62 13.38 -16.39 -25.73
CA ARG A 62 13.80 -15.28 -24.88
C ARG A 62 15.31 -15.21 -24.79
N THR A 63 15.82 -14.01 -24.51
CA THR A 63 17.26 -13.80 -24.27
C THR A 63 17.64 -14.25 -22.85
N GLY A 64 18.57 -15.19 -22.74
CA GLY A 64 19.10 -15.72 -21.49
C GLY A 64 20.46 -15.13 -21.08
N MET A 65 21.15 -15.84 -20.20
CA MET A 65 22.47 -15.43 -19.71
C MET A 65 23.48 -15.36 -20.86
N ASN A 66 24.34 -14.35 -20.85
CA ASN A 66 25.32 -14.02 -21.89
C ASN A 66 24.68 -13.86 -23.29
N GLY A 67 23.39 -13.54 -23.36
CA GLY A 67 22.68 -13.36 -24.62
C GLY A 67 22.24 -14.67 -25.29
N VAL A 68 22.50 -15.84 -24.70
CA VAL A 68 22.13 -17.13 -25.27
C VAL A 68 20.59 -17.27 -25.27
N PRO A 69 19.94 -17.47 -26.42
CA PRO A 69 18.49 -17.63 -26.47
C PRO A 69 18.06 -18.96 -25.86
N PHE A 70 16.87 -18.99 -25.25
CA PHE A 70 16.24 -20.20 -24.73
C PHE A 70 14.72 -20.15 -24.89
N GLU A 71 14.08 -21.32 -24.86
CA GLU A 71 12.63 -21.42 -25.00
C GLU A 71 11.92 -21.31 -23.63
N LEU A 72 11.23 -20.20 -23.39
CA LEU A 72 10.44 -19.98 -22.19
C LEU A 72 9.10 -20.75 -22.26
N LEU A 73 8.79 -21.53 -21.22
CA LEU A 73 7.54 -22.28 -21.11
C LEU A 73 6.50 -21.53 -20.29
N LYS A 74 5.26 -21.48 -20.78
CA LYS A 74 4.09 -20.96 -20.05
C LYS A 74 2.85 -21.81 -20.34
N PHE A 75 1.84 -21.72 -19.49
CA PHE A 75 0.51 -22.14 -19.91
C PHE A 75 -0.04 -21.17 -20.94
N ARG A 76 -0.75 -21.70 -21.94
CA ARG A 76 -1.34 -20.88 -22.97
C ARG A 76 -2.53 -20.10 -22.42
N THR A 77 -2.42 -18.78 -22.46
CA THR A 77 -3.47 -17.85 -22.01
C THR A 77 -4.15 -17.11 -23.16
N MET A 78 -3.59 -17.20 -24.37
CA MET A 78 -4.04 -16.50 -25.57
C MET A 78 -4.38 -17.47 -26.70
N ARG A 79 -5.24 -17.07 -27.62
CA ARG A 79 -5.50 -17.82 -28.86
C ARG A 79 -4.24 -17.86 -29.74
N PRO A 80 -3.96 -18.97 -30.44
CA PRO A 80 -2.85 -19.04 -31.38
C PRO A 80 -2.88 -17.89 -32.39
N ASN A 81 -1.74 -17.22 -32.59
CA ASN A 81 -1.58 -16.12 -33.54
C ASN A 81 -0.13 -16.03 -34.02
N SER A 82 0.09 -15.42 -35.19
CA SER A 82 1.41 -15.29 -35.83
C SER A 82 2.28 -14.17 -35.24
N VAL A 83 1.69 -13.25 -34.47
CA VAL A 83 2.36 -12.02 -34.00
C VAL A 83 2.88 -12.11 -32.55
N SER A 84 2.77 -13.27 -31.92
CA SER A 84 3.10 -13.46 -30.48
C SER A 84 4.58 -13.27 -30.16
N ASN A 85 5.46 -13.43 -31.16
CA ASN A 85 6.92 -13.26 -31.02
C ASN A 85 7.41 -11.83 -31.22
N ILE A 86 6.54 -10.93 -31.65
CA ILE A 86 6.87 -9.55 -32.03
C ILE A 86 6.13 -8.55 -31.14
N LEU A 87 4.85 -8.79 -30.87
CA LEU A 87 4.01 -7.89 -30.10
C LEU A 87 3.92 -8.30 -28.63
N GLN A 88 4.23 -7.35 -27.74
CA GLN A 88 3.95 -7.48 -26.31
C GLN A 88 2.43 -7.56 -26.06
N ALA A 89 2.03 -8.39 -25.10
CA ALA A 89 0.63 -8.51 -24.71
C ALA A 89 0.27 -7.38 -23.75
N SER A 90 -0.78 -6.64 -24.07
CA SER A 90 -1.32 -5.54 -23.25
C SER A 90 -2.33 -6.04 -22.22
N ASP A 91 -2.69 -5.19 -21.25
CA ASP A 91 -3.61 -5.53 -20.15
C ASP A 91 -5.06 -5.79 -20.61
N LYS A 92 -5.45 -5.31 -21.79
CA LYS A 92 -6.78 -5.53 -22.41
C LYS A 92 -6.67 -6.18 -23.78
N ASP A 93 -5.74 -7.12 -23.94
CA ASP A 93 -5.48 -7.75 -25.22
C ASP A 93 -6.63 -8.70 -25.65
N PRO A 94 -7.27 -8.48 -26.81
CA PRO A 94 -8.40 -9.29 -27.27
C PRO A 94 -8.03 -10.76 -27.57
N ARG A 95 -6.73 -11.06 -27.71
CA ARG A 95 -6.23 -12.41 -27.94
C ARG A 95 -6.28 -13.26 -26.67
N ILE A 96 -6.42 -12.66 -25.48
CA ILE A 96 -6.49 -13.37 -24.20
C ILE A 96 -7.83 -14.09 -24.06
N THR A 97 -7.78 -15.37 -23.67
CA THR A 97 -8.99 -16.17 -23.39
C THR A 97 -9.56 -15.83 -22.01
N LYS A 98 -10.86 -16.05 -21.77
CA LYS A 98 -11.48 -15.77 -20.45
C LYS A 98 -10.76 -16.51 -19.31
N PHE A 99 -10.45 -17.80 -19.51
CA PHE A 99 -9.67 -18.58 -18.54
C PHE A 99 -8.20 -18.13 -18.47
N GLY A 100 -7.62 -17.77 -19.62
CA GLY A 100 -6.28 -17.20 -19.67
C GLY A 100 -6.13 -15.89 -18.88
N ALA A 101 -7.17 -15.05 -18.85
CA ALA A 101 -7.17 -13.85 -18.02
C ALA A 101 -7.06 -14.19 -16.52
N ILE A 102 -7.74 -15.25 -16.07
CA ILE A 102 -7.65 -15.75 -14.69
C ILE A 102 -6.23 -16.23 -14.41
N LEU A 103 -5.66 -17.07 -15.28
CA LEU A 103 -4.29 -17.60 -15.12
C LEU A 103 -3.23 -16.48 -15.06
N ARG A 104 -3.35 -15.44 -15.89
CA ARG A 104 -2.44 -14.28 -15.86
C ARG A 104 -2.61 -13.46 -14.59
N SER A 105 -3.85 -13.28 -14.13
CA SER A 105 -4.12 -12.50 -12.92
C SER A 105 -3.61 -13.17 -11.64
N SER A 106 -3.57 -14.51 -11.61
CA SER A 106 -3.03 -15.30 -10.50
C SER A 106 -1.54 -15.62 -10.64
N GLY A 107 -0.93 -15.35 -11.81
CA GLY A 107 0.45 -15.73 -12.13
C GLY A 107 0.65 -17.23 -12.34
N LEU A 108 -0.43 -18.01 -12.35
CA LEU A 108 -0.36 -19.47 -12.54
C LEU A 108 0.09 -19.83 -13.95
N ASP A 109 -0.04 -18.92 -14.92
CA ASP A 109 0.45 -19.16 -16.28
C ASP A 109 1.97 -19.33 -16.38
N GLU A 110 2.72 -18.83 -15.39
CA GLU A 110 4.17 -18.90 -15.35
C GLU A 110 4.71 -20.17 -14.67
N LEU A 111 3.86 -21.02 -14.08
CA LEU A 111 4.28 -22.27 -13.41
C LEU A 111 5.15 -23.21 -14.26
N PRO A 112 4.93 -23.39 -15.58
CA PRO A 112 5.80 -24.23 -16.40
C PRO A 112 7.26 -23.74 -16.48
N GLN A 113 7.55 -22.49 -16.11
CA GLN A 113 8.93 -21.98 -16.06
C GLN A 113 9.78 -22.68 -15.00
N LEU A 114 9.18 -23.38 -14.03
CA LEU A 114 9.92 -24.21 -13.07
C LEU A 114 10.78 -25.27 -13.79
N PHE A 115 10.35 -25.79 -14.94
CA PHE A 115 11.16 -26.68 -15.76
C PHE A 115 12.34 -25.97 -16.44
N ASN A 116 12.19 -24.70 -16.84
CA ASN A 116 13.31 -23.88 -17.32
C ASN A 116 14.35 -23.67 -16.21
N ILE A 117 13.90 -23.49 -14.97
CA ILE A 117 14.79 -23.37 -13.81
C ILE A 117 15.53 -24.69 -13.56
N LEU A 118 14.84 -25.83 -13.57
CA LEU A 118 15.50 -27.13 -13.41
C LEU A 118 16.53 -27.40 -14.52
N ARG A 119 16.23 -27.09 -15.78
CA ARG A 119 17.17 -27.18 -16.91
C ARG A 119 18.36 -26.21 -16.84
N GLY A 120 18.31 -25.24 -15.92
CA GLY A 120 19.39 -24.28 -15.71
C GLY A 120 19.39 -23.11 -16.67
N GLU A 121 18.34 -22.93 -17.46
CA GLU A 121 18.14 -21.80 -18.37
C GLU A 121 17.71 -20.54 -17.60
N MET A 122 17.00 -20.72 -16.48
CA MET A 122 16.51 -19.67 -15.58
C MET A 122 16.95 -19.91 -14.13
N SER A 123 16.75 -18.88 -13.31
CA SER A 123 16.79 -18.93 -11.84
C SER A 123 15.41 -18.53 -11.29
N LEU A 124 15.11 -18.83 -10.02
CA LEU A 124 13.91 -18.29 -9.38
C LEU A 124 13.97 -16.76 -9.29
N VAL A 125 15.17 -16.21 -9.08
CA VAL A 125 15.41 -14.76 -8.97
C VAL A 125 16.43 -14.29 -10.00
N GLY A 126 16.06 -13.27 -10.76
CA GLY A 126 16.90 -12.68 -11.80
C GLY A 126 16.19 -11.62 -12.62
N PRO A 127 16.90 -10.94 -13.53
CA PRO A 127 16.29 -10.02 -14.48
C PRO A 127 15.24 -10.72 -15.34
N ARG A 128 14.14 -10.04 -15.67
CA ARG A 128 13.08 -10.64 -16.49
C ARG A 128 13.58 -10.96 -17.91
N PRO A 129 13.34 -12.16 -18.46
CA PRO A 129 13.75 -12.50 -19.81
C PRO A 129 12.90 -11.74 -20.85
N PHE A 130 13.53 -10.82 -21.60
CA PHE A 130 12.86 -10.13 -22.71
C PHE A 130 12.83 -11.02 -23.97
N MET A 131 11.87 -10.74 -24.87
CA MET A 131 11.82 -11.41 -26.17
C MET A 131 13.07 -11.05 -26.95
N THR A 132 13.62 -11.99 -27.72
CA THR A 132 14.83 -11.75 -28.52
C THR A 132 14.70 -10.49 -29.38
N TYR A 133 13.53 -10.29 -30.00
CA TYR A 133 13.21 -9.08 -30.76
C TYR A 133 13.35 -7.79 -29.93
N HIS A 134 12.71 -7.73 -28.76
CA HIS A 134 12.77 -6.57 -27.88
C HIS A 134 14.15 -6.35 -27.26
N SER A 135 14.88 -7.41 -26.91
CA SER A 135 16.25 -7.32 -26.44
C SER A 135 17.15 -6.61 -27.45
N ASN A 136 17.04 -6.97 -28.74
CA ASN A 136 17.80 -6.33 -29.82
C ASN A 136 17.41 -4.86 -30.00
N LEU A 137 16.12 -4.53 -29.85
CA LEU A 137 15.65 -3.14 -29.91
C LEU A 137 16.15 -2.31 -28.72
N TYR A 138 16.09 -2.85 -27.50
CA TYR A 138 16.48 -2.15 -26.27
C TYR A 138 18.00 -2.00 -26.14
N ARG A 139 18.77 -2.98 -26.61
CA ARG A 139 20.24 -2.90 -26.69
C ARG A 139 20.71 -1.68 -27.47
N LYS A 140 20.00 -1.32 -28.55
CA LYS A 140 20.31 -0.10 -29.33
C LYS A 140 19.96 1.21 -28.62
N LYS A 141 19.07 1.16 -27.62
CA LYS A 141 18.58 2.35 -26.89
C LYS A 141 19.33 2.65 -25.59
N ILE A 142 19.96 1.64 -24.97
CA ILE A 142 20.58 1.75 -23.65
C ILE A 142 22.00 1.17 -23.70
N LEU A 143 23.00 2.04 -23.48
CA LEU A 143 24.43 1.73 -23.62
C LEU A 143 24.90 0.53 -22.79
N ASN A 144 24.34 0.34 -21.60
CA ASN A 144 24.69 -0.73 -20.65
C ASN A 144 23.60 -1.81 -20.53
N PHE A 145 22.78 -1.99 -21.57
CA PHE A 145 21.68 -2.96 -21.54
C PHE A 145 22.16 -4.39 -21.28
N ASP A 146 23.29 -4.80 -21.87
CA ASP A 146 23.77 -6.18 -21.82
C ASP A 146 24.36 -6.60 -20.47
N GLU A 147 24.71 -5.65 -19.59
CA GLU A 147 25.21 -5.96 -18.25
C GLU A 147 24.19 -6.78 -17.43
N ARG A 148 22.89 -6.62 -17.69
CA ARG A 148 21.84 -7.43 -17.06
C ARG A 148 21.87 -8.91 -17.46
N LEU A 149 22.49 -9.24 -18.60
CA LEU A 149 22.58 -10.59 -19.14
C LEU A 149 23.74 -11.38 -18.53
N THR A 150 24.56 -10.78 -17.66
CA THR A 150 25.66 -11.46 -16.97
C THR A 150 25.20 -12.50 -15.95
N VAL A 151 23.91 -12.53 -15.63
CA VAL A 151 23.28 -13.48 -14.71
C VAL A 151 22.10 -14.18 -15.37
N LYS A 152 21.69 -15.33 -14.85
CA LYS A 152 20.51 -16.04 -15.35
C LYS A 152 19.25 -15.18 -15.21
N PRO A 153 18.34 -15.20 -16.20
CA PRO A 153 17.05 -14.57 -16.06
C PRO A 153 16.22 -15.22 -14.96
N GLY A 154 15.32 -14.43 -14.37
CA GLY A 154 14.49 -14.83 -13.23
C GLY A 154 13.03 -15.07 -13.58
N LEU A 155 12.39 -15.98 -12.84
CA LEU A 155 10.93 -16.03 -12.74
C LEU A 155 10.40 -14.74 -12.07
N THR A 156 11.02 -14.36 -10.96
CA THR A 156 10.85 -13.04 -10.31
C THR A 156 12.17 -12.30 -10.23
N GLY A 157 12.15 -11.02 -9.83
CA GLY A 157 13.31 -10.15 -9.89
C GLY A 157 13.10 -8.84 -9.12
N TRP A 158 14.19 -8.12 -8.90
CA TRP A 158 14.18 -6.86 -8.14
C TRP A 158 13.24 -5.82 -8.77
N ALA A 159 13.25 -5.69 -10.10
CA ALA A 159 12.32 -4.82 -10.83
C ALA A 159 10.85 -5.19 -10.55
N GLN A 160 10.52 -6.49 -10.64
CA GLN A 160 9.16 -7.00 -10.47
C GLN A 160 8.61 -6.81 -9.05
N VAL A 161 9.43 -6.91 -8.01
CA VAL A 161 9.00 -6.66 -6.62
C VAL A 161 8.92 -5.17 -6.27
N ASN A 162 9.51 -4.28 -7.08
CA ASN A 162 9.44 -2.82 -6.94
C ASN A 162 8.40 -2.16 -7.87
N GLY A 163 7.43 -2.94 -8.36
CA GLY A 163 6.28 -2.45 -9.11
C GLY A 163 6.48 -2.35 -10.62
N LEU A 164 7.63 -2.75 -11.16
CA LEU A 164 7.84 -2.83 -12.61
C LEU A 164 7.37 -4.22 -13.10
N ARG A 165 6.09 -4.30 -13.45
CA ARG A 165 5.43 -5.50 -13.99
C ARG A 165 4.60 -5.11 -15.21
N GLY A 166 4.47 -6.03 -16.17
CA GLY A 166 3.60 -5.85 -17.34
C GLY A 166 4.31 -5.24 -18.54
N GLU A 167 3.57 -4.42 -19.30
CA GLU A 167 4.00 -3.81 -20.56
C GLU A 167 4.98 -2.65 -20.35
N ILE A 168 5.98 -2.52 -21.24
CA ILE A 168 6.87 -1.37 -21.25
C ILE A 168 6.32 -0.33 -22.23
N THR A 169 5.65 0.70 -21.71
CA THR A 169 4.98 1.72 -22.54
C THR A 169 5.83 2.98 -22.79
N SER A 170 6.99 3.14 -22.15
CA SER A 170 7.86 4.30 -22.34
C SER A 170 9.35 4.00 -22.16
N ASP A 171 10.20 4.80 -22.80
CA ASP A 171 11.66 4.69 -22.68
C ASP A 171 12.14 5.01 -21.25
N TYR A 172 11.42 5.85 -20.50
CA TYR A 172 11.68 6.07 -19.08
C TYR A 172 11.47 4.77 -18.27
N MET A 173 10.34 4.08 -18.48
CA MET A 173 10.09 2.81 -17.80
C MET A 173 11.15 1.76 -18.17
N LEU A 174 11.56 1.70 -19.43
CA LEU A 174 12.64 0.81 -19.87
C LEU A 174 13.96 1.10 -19.13
N ARG A 175 14.41 2.36 -19.08
CA ARG A 175 15.64 2.77 -18.38
C ARG A 175 15.59 2.43 -16.90
N ARG A 176 14.46 2.69 -16.26
CA ARG A 176 14.23 2.36 -14.85
C ARG A 176 14.25 0.85 -14.61
N TRP A 177 13.66 0.06 -15.52
CA TRP A 177 13.69 -1.39 -15.46
C TRP A 177 15.11 -1.92 -15.53
N VAL A 178 15.88 -1.46 -16.53
CA VAL A 178 17.29 -1.84 -16.69
C VAL A 178 18.10 -1.44 -15.45
N SER A 179 17.93 -0.22 -14.93
CA SER A 179 18.61 0.22 -13.70
C SER A 179 18.34 -0.69 -12.49
N MET A 180 17.10 -1.16 -12.32
CA MET A 180 16.77 -2.12 -11.25
C MET A 180 17.39 -3.50 -11.50
N ASP A 181 17.44 -3.95 -12.74
CA ASP A 181 18.12 -5.20 -13.10
C ASP A 181 19.63 -5.12 -12.83
N LEU A 182 20.29 -3.99 -13.16
CA LEU A 182 21.71 -3.77 -12.86
C LEU A 182 21.99 -3.67 -11.36
N THR A 183 21.05 -3.09 -10.60
CA THR A 183 21.11 -3.10 -9.13
C THR A 183 21.05 -4.53 -8.59
N TYR A 184 20.28 -5.42 -9.22
CA TYR A 184 20.26 -6.83 -8.87
C TYR A 184 21.58 -7.52 -9.21
N VAL A 185 22.12 -7.29 -10.41
CA VAL A 185 23.41 -7.86 -10.81
C VAL A 185 24.52 -7.48 -9.83
N SER A 186 24.58 -6.22 -9.39
CA SER A 186 25.62 -5.75 -8.46
C SER A 186 25.45 -6.25 -7.03
N LYS A 187 24.22 -6.50 -6.57
CA LYS A 187 23.92 -6.93 -5.19
C LYS A 187 23.59 -8.42 -5.04
N LYS A 188 23.73 -9.19 -6.13
CA LYS A 188 23.33 -10.60 -6.19
C LYS A 188 23.98 -11.39 -5.06
N SER A 189 23.14 -11.97 -4.21
CA SER A 189 23.52 -12.84 -3.10
C SER A 189 22.37 -13.75 -2.74
N LEU A 190 22.66 -14.88 -2.07
CA LEU A 190 21.62 -15.78 -1.57
C LEU A 190 20.60 -15.04 -0.69
N TYR A 191 21.07 -14.19 0.22
CA TYR A 191 20.21 -13.36 1.08
C TYR A 191 19.29 -12.45 0.26
N PHE A 192 19.84 -11.78 -0.76
CA PHE A 192 19.06 -10.90 -1.61
C PHE A 192 18.00 -11.66 -2.43
N ASN A 193 18.33 -12.88 -2.88
CA ASN A 193 17.36 -13.74 -3.56
C ASN A 193 16.23 -14.16 -2.61
N VAL A 194 16.55 -14.59 -1.38
CA VAL A 194 15.54 -14.93 -0.36
C VAL A 194 14.63 -13.74 -0.05
N LEU A 195 15.19 -12.53 0.07
CA LEU A 195 14.43 -11.30 0.26
C LEU A 195 13.47 -11.04 -0.91
N ILE A 196 13.94 -11.20 -2.16
CA ILE A 196 13.11 -11.00 -3.35
C ILE A 196 12.00 -12.07 -3.42
N LEU A 197 12.29 -13.33 -3.10
CA LEU A 197 11.30 -14.40 -3.05
C LEU A 197 10.23 -14.12 -1.99
N PHE A 198 10.63 -13.69 -0.79
CA PHE A 198 9.69 -13.31 0.27
C PHE A 198 8.81 -12.12 -0.15
N ARG A 199 9.40 -11.09 -0.75
CA ARG A 199 8.65 -9.95 -1.30
C ARG A 199 7.70 -10.37 -2.43
N THR A 200 8.11 -11.32 -3.26
CA THR A 200 7.29 -11.87 -4.34
C THR A 200 6.09 -12.62 -3.77
N PHE A 201 6.32 -13.49 -2.78
CA PHE A 201 5.27 -14.21 -2.06
C PHE A 201 4.29 -13.25 -1.39
N TYR A 202 4.79 -12.25 -0.67
CA TYR A 202 3.97 -11.21 -0.04
C TYR A 202 3.16 -10.42 -1.08
N ALA A 203 3.76 -10.05 -2.21
CA ALA A 203 3.08 -9.33 -3.29
C ALA A 203 1.97 -10.18 -3.94
N ILE A 204 2.16 -11.50 -4.09
CA ILE A 204 1.11 -12.39 -4.59
C ILE A 204 -0.03 -12.50 -3.56
N LEU A 205 0.28 -12.69 -2.27
CA LEU A 205 -0.72 -12.84 -1.21
C LEU A 205 -1.53 -11.57 -0.94
N ILE A 206 -0.93 -10.39 -1.08
CA ILE A 206 -1.56 -9.12 -0.68
C ILE A 206 -2.13 -8.34 -1.86
N ASN A 207 -2.02 -8.90 -3.07
CA ASN A 207 -2.51 -8.33 -4.32
C ASN A 207 -2.43 -6.79 -4.35
N PRO A 208 -1.24 -6.19 -4.16
CA PRO A 208 -1.06 -4.83 -4.58
C PRO A 208 -1.00 -4.90 -6.11
N LYS A 209 -2.15 -4.73 -6.78
CA LYS A 209 -2.14 -4.01 -8.06
C LYS A 209 -1.24 -2.80 -7.81
N SER A 210 0.00 -2.87 -8.30
CA SER A 210 1.01 -1.85 -8.09
C SER A 210 0.58 -0.66 -8.93
N GLU A 211 -0.22 0.20 -8.32
CA GLU A 211 -0.40 1.55 -8.81
C GLU A 211 0.96 2.23 -8.79
N ASP A 212 1.23 2.80 -9.95
CA ASP A 212 2.30 3.66 -10.40
C ASP A 212 2.63 4.83 -9.44
N TYR A 213 3.20 4.52 -8.27
CA TYR A 213 3.49 5.53 -7.25
C TYR A 213 4.88 6.17 -7.38
N LYS A 214 5.73 5.70 -8.30
CA LYS A 214 7.09 6.24 -8.41
C LYS A 214 7.52 6.66 -9.81
N SER A 215 6.73 6.45 -10.88
CA SER A 215 7.06 7.01 -12.21
C SER A 215 6.52 8.43 -12.38
N LYS A 216 5.30 8.70 -11.87
CA LYS A 216 4.71 10.05 -11.84
C LYS A 216 5.54 11.06 -11.04
N LEU A 217 6.21 10.65 -9.94
CA LEU A 217 6.94 11.59 -9.08
C LEU A 217 8.21 12.13 -9.74
N THR A 218 8.94 11.32 -10.53
CA THR A 218 10.15 11.77 -11.21
C THR A 218 9.84 12.57 -12.49
N GLN A 219 8.75 12.24 -13.18
CA GLN A 219 8.30 12.97 -14.37
C GLN A 219 7.60 14.30 -14.02
N LEU A 220 6.92 14.38 -12.85
CA LEU A 220 6.33 15.62 -12.32
C LEU A 220 7.38 16.59 -11.74
N LEU A 221 8.53 16.08 -11.29
CA LEU A 221 9.62 16.92 -10.75
C LEU A 221 10.55 17.49 -11.85
N GLN A 222 10.55 16.94 -13.06
CA GLN A 222 11.31 17.49 -14.20
C GLN A 222 10.50 18.47 -15.07
N ASN A 223 9.16 18.39 -15.05
CA ASN A 223 8.29 19.26 -15.86
C ASN A 223 7.63 20.44 -15.11
N ARG A 224 8.10 20.80 -13.91
CA ARG A 224 7.71 22.07 -13.24
C ARG A 224 8.93 22.92 -12.92
N ARG A 225 9.58 23.42 -13.96
CA ARG A 225 10.28 24.70 -13.93
C ARG A 225 9.58 25.63 -14.92
N SER A 226 8.35 26.00 -14.58
CA SER A 226 7.74 27.24 -15.04
C SER A 226 7.45 28.04 -13.77
N SER A 227 8.32 29.00 -13.53
CA SER A 227 8.19 30.06 -12.53
C SER A 227 6.78 30.65 -12.58
N PHE A 228 6.00 30.45 -11.51
CA PHE A 228 4.78 31.19 -11.23
C PHE A 228 5.00 31.89 -9.90
N SER A 229 5.15 33.21 -9.93
CA SER A 229 5.11 34.06 -8.74
C SER A 229 3.65 34.35 -8.44
N LEU A 230 3.06 33.61 -7.50
CA LEU A 230 1.79 33.97 -6.89
C LEU A 230 2.12 34.76 -5.61
N ASP A 231 1.45 35.89 -5.42
CA ASP A 231 1.33 36.59 -4.14
C ASP A 231 -0.12 36.45 -3.65
N PRO A 232 -0.50 35.29 -3.09
CA PRO A 232 -1.87 35.05 -2.63
C PRO A 232 -2.14 35.87 -1.37
N ASN A 233 -3.30 36.51 -1.32
CA ASN A 233 -3.72 37.15 -0.07
C ASN A 233 -3.92 36.09 1.04
N ARG A 234 -3.94 36.51 2.31
CA ARG A 234 -4.05 35.59 3.46
C ARG A 234 -5.21 34.59 3.33
N LYS A 235 -6.36 35.01 2.81
CA LYS A 235 -7.55 34.14 2.64
C LYS A 235 -7.33 33.08 1.56
N GLU A 236 -6.73 33.46 0.43
CA GLU A 236 -6.30 32.54 -0.63
C GLU A 236 -5.29 31.52 -0.11
N LEU A 237 -4.30 31.95 0.69
CA LEU A 237 -3.30 31.07 1.26
C LEU A 237 -3.93 30.03 2.21
N LEU A 238 -4.92 30.41 3.01
CA LEU A 238 -5.65 29.50 3.90
C LEU A 238 -6.42 28.44 3.11
N VAL A 239 -7.16 28.85 2.07
CA VAL A 239 -7.88 27.91 1.18
C VAL A 239 -6.90 26.97 0.47
N LEU A 240 -5.80 27.51 -0.08
CA LEU A 240 -4.77 26.71 -0.74
C LEU A 240 -4.07 25.75 0.21
N LYS A 241 -3.85 26.12 1.48
CA LYS A 241 -3.28 25.25 2.51
C LYS A 241 -4.19 24.07 2.81
N THR A 242 -5.48 24.33 3.03
CA THR A 242 -6.49 23.29 3.24
C THR A 242 -6.55 22.36 2.02
N MET A 243 -6.70 22.91 0.81
CA MET A 243 -6.74 22.09 -0.42
C MET A 243 -5.45 21.30 -0.64
N SER A 244 -4.28 21.87 -0.33
CA SER A 244 -2.98 21.22 -0.48
C SER A 244 -2.86 19.98 0.38
N TYR A 245 -3.38 20.03 1.62
CA TYR A 245 -3.41 18.87 2.52
C TYR A 245 -4.22 17.72 1.92
N PHE A 246 -5.45 17.97 1.46
CA PHE A 246 -6.30 16.93 0.87
C PHE A 246 -5.81 16.43 -0.50
N ASP A 247 -5.12 17.29 -1.26
CA ASP A 247 -4.50 16.89 -2.54
C ASP A 247 -3.36 15.88 -2.36
N ILE A 248 -2.73 15.79 -1.18
CA ILE A 248 -1.75 14.72 -0.87
C ILE A 248 -2.40 13.35 -1.05
N PHE A 249 -3.68 13.25 -0.68
CA PHE A 249 -4.50 12.05 -0.77
C PHE A 249 -5.27 11.94 -2.09
N LYS A 250 -5.05 12.86 -3.04
CA LYS A 250 -5.78 12.97 -4.30
C LYS A 250 -7.30 13.05 -4.06
N PHE A 251 -7.69 13.89 -3.11
CA PHE A 251 -9.07 14.04 -2.65
C PHE A 251 -9.60 15.42 -3.07
N PRO A 252 -10.31 15.53 -4.21
CA PRO A 252 -11.05 16.75 -4.57
C PRO A 252 -12.08 17.06 -3.49
N LEU A 253 -12.26 18.34 -3.19
CA LEU A 253 -13.12 18.83 -2.12
C LEU A 253 -14.30 19.62 -2.69
N MET A 254 -15.45 19.58 -2.03
CA MET A 254 -16.53 20.54 -2.24
C MET A 254 -16.28 21.82 -1.42
N ALA A 255 -16.91 22.94 -1.79
CA ALA A 255 -16.71 24.23 -1.12
C ALA A 255 -16.97 24.16 0.40
N HIS A 256 -18.08 23.56 0.81
CA HIS A 256 -18.42 23.36 2.22
C HIS A 256 -17.43 22.44 2.98
N GLU A 257 -16.73 21.53 2.27
CA GLU A 257 -15.70 20.69 2.88
C GLU A 257 -14.42 21.49 3.14
N ILE A 258 -14.10 22.45 2.27
CA ILE A 258 -12.99 23.39 2.46
C ILE A 258 -13.30 24.30 3.64
N GLU A 259 -14.49 24.90 3.67
CA GLU A 259 -14.93 25.83 4.71
C GLU A 259 -14.82 25.23 6.12
N ARG A 260 -15.40 24.03 6.34
CA ARG A 260 -15.29 23.34 7.63
C ARG A 260 -13.89 22.82 7.96
N SER A 261 -13.00 22.74 6.97
CA SER A 261 -11.64 22.21 7.14
C SER A 261 -10.57 23.31 7.05
N LEU A 262 -10.96 24.57 7.18
CA LEU A 262 -10.03 25.69 7.25
C LEU A 262 -9.12 25.55 8.47
N PHE A 263 -7.83 25.78 8.27
CA PHE A 263 -6.82 25.70 9.33
C PHE A 263 -6.66 27.01 10.11
N ALA A 264 -7.73 27.81 10.17
CA ALA A 264 -7.80 29.07 10.89
C ALA A 264 -9.25 29.38 11.28
N ASP A 265 -9.41 30.08 12.40
CA ASP A 265 -10.69 30.58 12.90
C ASP A 265 -11.00 31.91 12.19
N GLU A 266 -11.21 31.82 10.87
CA GLU A 266 -11.50 32.95 10.02
C GLU A 266 -12.76 32.67 9.20
N GLU A 267 -13.70 33.62 9.22
CA GLU A 267 -14.86 33.61 8.34
C GLU A 267 -14.42 34.02 6.94
N ILE A 268 -14.38 33.04 6.03
CA ILE A 268 -13.91 33.21 4.65
C ILE A 268 -15.07 32.87 3.73
N ASN A 269 -15.38 33.78 2.80
CA ASN A 269 -16.22 33.46 1.65
C ASN A 269 -15.44 32.53 0.71
N VAL A 270 -15.50 31.22 0.99
CA VAL A 270 -14.74 30.19 0.28
C VAL A 270 -15.09 30.18 -1.21
N GLU A 271 -16.35 30.34 -1.58
CA GLU A 271 -16.76 30.36 -3.00
C GLU A 271 -16.18 31.55 -3.76
N GLY A 272 -16.17 32.73 -3.14
CA GLY A 272 -15.53 33.92 -3.71
C GLY A 272 -14.02 33.74 -3.89
N VAL A 273 -13.35 33.14 -2.90
CA VAL A 273 -11.91 32.84 -2.98
C VAL A 273 -11.61 31.77 -4.04
N LEU A 274 -12.45 30.73 -4.14
CA LEU A 274 -12.31 29.68 -5.16
C LEU A 274 -12.46 30.26 -6.57
N SER A 275 -13.43 31.15 -6.78
CA SER A 275 -13.63 31.85 -8.06
C SER A 275 -12.37 32.61 -8.48
N SER A 276 -11.79 33.41 -7.57
CA SER A 276 -10.51 34.10 -7.79
C SER A 276 -9.37 33.12 -8.15
N LEU A 277 -9.25 32.00 -7.43
CA LEU A 277 -8.21 31.01 -7.67
C LEU A 277 -8.38 30.22 -8.98
N ILE A 278 -9.62 30.08 -9.46
CA ILE A 278 -9.94 29.52 -10.78
C ILE A 278 -9.53 30.48 -11.88
N ASP A 279 -9.86 31.77 -11.74
CA ASP A 279 -9.47 32.82 -12.71
C ASP A 279 -7.94 32.91 -12.83
N LYS A 280 -7.22 32.70 -11.71
CA LYS A 280 -5.75 32.61 -11.67
C LYS A 280 -5.18 31.30 -12.22
N GLY A 281 -6.03 30.33 -12.58
CA GLY A 281 -5.61 29.02 -13.10
C GLY A 281 -4.93 28.11 -12.07
N VAL A 282 -5.10 28.37 -10.78
CA VAL A 282 -4.49 27.61 -9.68
C VAL A 282 -5.39 26.46 -9.23
N VAL A 283 -6.70 26.72 -9.18
CA VAL A 283 -7.73 25.76 -8.81
C VAL A 283 -8.52 25.37 -10.07
N PHE A 284 -8.87 24.10 -10.16
CA PHE A 284 -9.67 23.53 -11.23
C PHE A 284 -10.98 23.01 -10.65
N GLN A 285 -12.10 23.39 -11.27
CA GLN A 285 -13.43 22.94 -10.90
C GLN A 285 -13.93 21.87 -11.88
N SER A 286 -14.62 20.86 -11.35
CA SER A 286 -15.39 19.90 -12.15
C SER A 286 -16.63 19.48 -11.36
N GLY A 287 -17.80 19.92 -11.82
CA GLY A 287 -19.04 19.86 -11.03
C GLY A 287 -18.90 20.67 -9.74
N ASP A 288 -19.31 20.07 -8.62
CA ASP A 288 -19.24 20.68 -7.29
C ASP A 288 -17.86 20.52 -6.61
N TYR A 289 -16.88 19.92 -7.30
CA TYR A 289 -15.58 19.58 -6.74
C TYR A 289 -14.47 20.49 -7.27
N PHE A 290 -13.56 20.85 -6.37
CA PHE A 290 -12.39 21.68 -6.61
C PHE A 290 -11.10 20.89 -6.35
N SER A 291 -10.09 21.10 -7.19
CA SER A 291 -8.78 20.44 -7.08
C SER A 291 -7.64 21.36 -7.50
N LEU A 292 -6.45 21.12 -6.95
CA LEU A 292 -5.20 21.76 -7.40
C LEU A 292 -4.58 21.06 -8.63
N ARG A 293 -5.27 20.04 -9.16
CA ARG A 293 -4.85 19.27 -10.33
C ARG A 293 -5.93 19.33 -11.39
N ASN A 294 -5.54 19.68 -12.61
CA ASN A 294 -6.41 19.55 -13.77
C ASN A 294 -6.50 18.09 -14.24
N GLU A 295 -7.07 17.21 -13.39
CA GLU A 295 -7.26 15.78 -13.66
C GLU A 295 -8.75 15.41 -13.40
N PRO A 296 -9.67 15.57 -14.38
CA PRO A 296 -11.11 15.28 -14.20
C PRO A 296 -11.42 13.85 -13.71
N ALA A 297 -10.53 12.90 -14.02
CA ALA A 297 -10.62 11.52 -13.53
C ALA A 297 -10.60 11.40 -12.00
N LEU A 298 -10.01 12.37 -11.28
CA LEU A 298 -10.02 12.41 -9.81
C LEU A 298 -11.42 12.65 -9.26
N VAL A 299 -12.21 13.51 -9.90
CA VAL A 299 -13.60 13.77 -9.50
C VAL A 299 -14.48 12.56 -9.78
N SER A 300 -14.32 11.92 -10.94
CA SER A 300 -15.00 10.65 -11.24
C SER A 300 -14.65 9.55 -10.21
N SER A 301 -13.39 9.48 -9.76
CA SER A 301 -12.96 8.56 -8.70
C SER A 301 -13.55 8.94 -7.34
N ARG A 302 -13.61 10.23 -7.02
CA ARG A 302 -14.16 10.77 -5.77
C ARG A 302 -15.64 10.38 -5.60
N ILE A 303 -16.45 10.57 -6.63
CA ILE A 303 -17.88 10.19 -6.65
C ILE A 303 -18.05 8.68 -6.41
N GLN A 304 -17.30 7.85 -7.12
CA GLN A 304 -17.33 6.39 -6.92
C GLN A 304 -16.90 5.95 -5.51
N ASN A 305 -16.02 6.72 -4.86
CA ASN A 305 -15.55 6.47 -3.51
C ASN A 305 -16.59 6.89 -2.46
N GLU A 306 -17.34 7.95 -2.73
CA GLU A 306 -18.50 8.45 -1.98
C GLU A 306 -19.61 7.40 -1.94
N GLU A 307 -20.06 6.94 -3.10
CA GLU A 307 -21.08 5.88 -3.19
C GLU A 307 -20.66 4.60 -2.46
N ARG A 308 -19.35 4.31 -2.45
CA ARG A 308 -18.80 3.18 -1.71
C ARG A 308 -18.80 3.43 -0.21
N ALA A 309 -18.47 4.63 0.23
CA ALA A 309 -18.57 5.04 1.62
C ALA A 309 -20.01 4.86 2.13
N ASP A 310 -21.02 5.29 1.38
CA ASP A 310 -22.43 5.12 1.76
C ASP A 310 -22.82 3.66 1.92
N ARG A 311 -22.40 2.80 0.98
CA ARG A 311 -22.62 1.34 1.08
C ARG A 311 -21.91 0.73 2.28
N TYR A 312 -20.74 1.26 2.67
CA TYR A 312 -19.97 0.77 3.80
C TYR A 312 -20.57 1.24 5.12
N LEU A 313 -21.02 2.49 5.22
CA LEU A 313 -21.75 3.03 6.38
C LEU A 313 -23.01 2.19 6.64
N LYS A 314 -23.76 1.81 5.60
CA LYS A 314 -24.93 0.92 5.74
C LYS A 314 -24.59 -0.48 6.29
N LYS A 315 -23.34 -0.94 6.13
CA LYS A 315 -22.87 -2.24 6.66
C LYS A 315 -22.21 -2.13 8.02
N ALA A 316 -21.74 -0.95 8.42
CA ALA A 316 -21.01 -0.74 9.65
C ALA A 316 -21.78 -1.23 10.91
N PRO A 317 -23.11 -1.02 11.07
CA PRO A 317 -23.84 -1.44 12.27
C PRO A 317 -23.69 -2.93 12.60
N LEU A 318 -23.65 -3.81 11.59
CA LEU A 318 -23.45 -5.25 11.79
C LEU A 318 -22.12 -5.54 12.50
N PHE A 319 -21.02 -4.94 12.02
CA PHE A 319 -19.70 -5.17 12.58
C PHE A 319 -19.49 -4.42 13.88
N VAL A 320 -20.10 -3.24 14.05
CA VAL A 320 -20.08 -2.51 15.34
C VAL A 320 -20.76 -3.35 16.43
N ARG A 321 -21.90 -4.00 16.16
CA ARG A 321 -22.56 -4.93 17.11
C ARG A 321 -21.64 -6.07 17.52
N ILE A 322 -20.86 -6.61 16.58
CA ILE A 322 -19.89 -7.66 16.88
C ILE A 322 -18.79 -7.09 17.78
N ILE A 323 -18.12 -5.99 17.39
CA ILE A 323 -17.01 -5.39 18.15
C ILE A 323 -17.44 -4.99 19.56
N SER A 324 -18.62 -4.37 19.68
CA SER A 324 -19.14 -3.88 20.97
C SER A 324 -19.52 -5.02 21.93
N SER A 325 -19.79 -6.21 21.41
CA SER A 325 -20.09 -7.41 22.20
C SER A 325 -18.86 -8.03 22.89
N PHE A 326 -17.64 -7.68 22.46
CA PHE A 326 -16.42 -8.19 23.08
C PHE A 326 -16.21 -7.59 24.49
N PRO A 327 -15.70 -8.40 25.44
CA PRO A 327 -15.45 -7.94 26.80
C PRO A 327 -14.43 -6.80 26.78
N PHE A 328 -14.66 -5.80 27.63
CA PHE A 328 -13.82 -4.62 27.83
C PHE A 328 -13.84 -3.59 26.70
N THR A 329 -14.62 -3.76 25.63
CA THR A 329 -14.88 -2.68 24.65
C THR A 329 -15.71 -1.60 25.34
N ARG A 330 -15.23 -0.35 25.38
CA ARG A 330 -15.92 0.78 26.04
C ARG A 330 -16.51 1.75 25.04
N ALA A 331 -15.80 2.07 23.96
CA ALA A 331 -16.34 2.87 22.85
C ALA A 331 -15.79 2.38 21.51
N VAL A 332 -16.51 2.68 20.43
CA VAL A 332 -16.06 2.41 19.05
C VAL A 332 -16.34 3.64 18.20
N PHE A 333 -15.34 4.02 17.41
CA PHE A 333 -15.45 5.02 16.36
C PHE A 333 -15.11 4.40 15.01
N ILE A 334 -15.70 4.91 13.93
CA ILE A 334 -15.21 4.71 12.57
C ILE A 334 -14.13 5.76 12.29
N SER A 335 -13.01 5.34 11.72
CA SER A 335 -11.85 6.18 11.38
C SER A 335 -11.43 5.99 9.91
N GLY A 336 -10.26 6.53 9.54
CA GLY A 336 -9.66 6.29 8.24
C GLY A 336 -10.38 7.01 7.09
N SER A 337 -10.47 6.34 5.94
CA SER A 337 -11.05 6.93 4.72
C SER A 337 -12.58 7.01 4.78
N LEU A 338 -13.22 6.00 5.38
CA LEU A 338 -14.68 5.98 5.55
C LEU A 338 -15.15 7.15 6.41
N SER A 339 -14.41 7.47 7.46
CA SER A 339 -14.75 8.58 8.34
C SER A 339 -14.63 9.95 7.67
N LYS A 340 -13.96 10.04 6.50
CA LYS A 340 -13.89 11.22 5.62
C LYS A 340 -14.94 11.22 4.50
N GLY A 341 -15.83 10.23 4.46
CA GLY A 341 -16.90 10.14 3.45
C GLY A 341 -16.47 9.61 2.09
N ALA A 342 -15.26 9.04 1.95
CA ALA A 342 -14.86 8.41 0.69
C ALA A 342 -13.97 7.18 0.93
N VAL A 343 -14.34 6.04 0.33
CA VAL A 343 -13.57 4.80 0.45
C VAL A 343 -13.09 4.35 -0.91
N GLY A 344 -11.78 4.17 -1.09
CA GLY A 344 -11.19 3.67 -2.34
C GLY A 344 -11.61 2.23 -2.68
N LYS A 345 -11.30 1.75 -3.89
CA LYS A 345 -11.70 0.41 -4.36
C LYS A 345 -11.24 -0.75 -3.47
N LYS A 346 -10.09 -0.60 -2.81
CA LYS A 346 -9.53 -1.56 -1.85
C LYS A 346 -9.70 -1.14 -0.40
N GLY A 347 -10.41 -0.04 -0.15
CA GLY A 347 -10.59 0.47 1.20
C GLY A 347 -11.43 -0.46 2.06
N ASP A 348 -11.18 -0.36 3.36
CA ASP A 348 -11.82 -1.09 4.43
C ASP A 348 -12.61 -0.15 5.36
N ILE A 349 -13.23 -0.73 6.39
CA ILE A 349 -13.78 0.01 7.52
C ILE A 349 -12.76 -0.06 8.65
N ASP A 350 -12.13 1.08 8.93
CA ASP A 350 -11.24 1.24 10.07
C ASP A 350 -12.02 1.60 11.33
N TYR A 351 -11.70 0.90 12.42
CA TYR A 351 -12.26 1.15 13.73
C TYR A 351 -11.17 1.61 14.69
N PHE A 352 -11.50 2.67 15.42
CA PHE A 352 -10.78 3.13 16.60
C PHE A 352 -11.56 2.68 17.84
N ILE A 353 -10.89 2.00 18.77
CA ILE A 353 -11.55 1.35 19.90
C ILE A 353 -10.99 1.89 21.22
N VAL A 354 -11.89 2.32 22.10
CA VAL A 354 -11.56 2.61 23.51
C VAL A 354 -11.88 1.37 24.34
N THR A 355 -10.92 0.88 25.11
CA THR A 355 -11.09 -0.28 26.01
C THR A 355 -11.06 0.14 27.46
N ARG A 356 -11.54 -0.75 28.35
CA ARG A 356 -11.28 -0.62 29.78
C ARG A 356 -9.77 -0.55 30.03
N SER A 357 -9.35 0.22 31.04
CA SER A 357 -7.98 0.16 31.57
C SER A 357 -7.54 -1.26 31.88
N GLU A 358 -6.25 -1.53 31.69
CA GLU A 358 -5.60 -2.80 32.04
C GLU A 358 -6.15 -4.04 31.30
N ARG A 359 -6.99 -3.86 30.27
CA ARG A 359 -7.63 -4.94 29.51
C ARG A 359 -7.52 -4.76 28.00
N LEU A 360 -6.66 -3.85 27.56
CA LEU A 360 -6.52 -3.48 26.16
C LEU A 360 -6.02 -4.67 25.33
N TRP A 361 -4.93 -5.31 25.74
CA TRP A 361 -4.27 -6.36 24.96
C TRP A 361 -5.07 -7.66 24.93
N LEU A 362 -5.82 -7.94 26.00
CA LEU A 362 -6.81 -9.00 26.06
C LEU A 362 -7.94 -8.75 25.05
N ASN A 363 -8.60 -7.59 25.12
CA ASN A 363 -9.65 -7.21 24.19
C ASN A 363 -9.16 -7.24 22.73
N ARG A 364 -8.03 -6.58 22.47
CA ARG A 364 -7.38 -6.51 21.16
C ARG A 364 -7.10 -7.90 20.60
N THR A 365 -6.59 -8.80 21.43
CA THR A 365 -6.25 -10.16 21.01
C THR A 365 -7.49 -10.97 20.68
N LEU A 366 -8.53 -10.90 21.51
CA LEU A 366 -9.80 -11.58 21.24
C LEU A 366 -10.43 -11.12 19.92
N LEU A 367 -10.46 -9.81 19.64
CA LEU A 367 -10.97 -9.28 18.37
C LEU A 367 -10.12 -9.71 17.17
N ILE A 368 -8.78 -9.76 17.30
CA ILE A 368 -7.92 -10.28 16.24
C ILE A 368 -8.14 -11.77 16.00
N LEU A 369 -8.31 -12.56 17.07
CA LEU A 369 -8.62 -13.99 16.96
C LEU A 369 -9.96 -14.20 16.27
N PHE A 370 -10.99 -13.44 16.64
CA PHE A 370 -12.29 -13.48 15.97
C PHE A 370 -12.17 -13.20 14.47
N LYS A 371 -11.46 -12.12 14.11
CA LYS A 371 -11.21 -11.78 12.70
C LYS A 371 -10.52 -12.93 11.95
N LYS A 372 -9.54 -13.57 12.57
CA LYS A 372 -8.82 -14.70 11.96
C LYS A 372 -9.70 -15.94 11.79
N LEU A 373 -10.47 -16.30 12.82
CA LEU A 373 -11.25 -17.52 12.87
C LEU A 373 -12.55 -17.43 12.05
N PHE A 374 -13.29 -16.33 12.20
CA PHE A 374 -14.64 -16.19 11.64
C PHE A 374 -14.70 -15.33 10.38
N LEU A 375 -13.75 -14.41 10.20
CA LEU A 375 -13.71 -13.53 9.02
C LEU A 375 -12.60 -13.92 8.03
N LEU A 376 -11.97 -15.09 8.20
CA LEU A 376 -10.84 -15.56 7.36
C LEU A 376 -9.72 -14.51 7.25
N ASN A 377 -9.50 -13.77 8.35
CA ASN A 377 -8.57 -12.65 8.45
C ASN A 377 -8.85 -11.47 7.49
N SER A 378 -10.07 -11.38 6.93
CA SER A 378 -10.52 -10.27 6.09
C SER A 378 -10.58 -8.98 6.91
N LYS A 379 -10.01 -7.91 6.34
CA LYS A 379 -10.03 -6.57 6.94
C LYS A 379 -11.14 -5.68 6.37
N LYS A 380 -11.77 -6.07 5.26
CA LYS A 380 -12.64 -5.22 4.43
C LYS A 380 -13.73 -4.47 5.20
N PHE A 381 -14.30 -5.07 6.24
CA PHE A 381 -15.32 -4.44 7.07
C PHE A 381 -15.02 -4.55 8.57
N PHE A 382 -13.78 -4.92 8.94
CA PHE A 382 -13.40 -5.25 10.31
C PHE A 382 -11.91 -4.94 10.53
N CYS A 383 -11.47 -3.75 10.12
CA CYS A 383 -10.09 -3.32 10.32
C CYS A 383 -9.96 -2.65 11.69
N ILE A 384 -9.18 -3.25 12.57
CA ILE A 384 -8.98 -2.80 13.95
C ILE A 384 -7.49 -2.53 14.15
N ASN A 385 -7.08 -1.28 13.98
CA ASN A 385 -5.67 -0.89 13.94
C ASN A 385 -5.27 0.08 15.05
N TYR A 386 -6.23 0.69 15.74
CA TYR A 386 -5.96 1.64 16.82
C TYR A 386 -6.86 1.37 18.03
N PHE A 387 -6.21 1.06 19.14
CA PHE A 387 -6.81 0.89 20.46
C PHE A 387 -6.16 1.87 21.44
N VAL A 388 -6.99 2.45 22.31
CA VAL A 388 -6.56 3.18 23.52
C VAL A 388 -7.35 2.67 24.72
N SER A 389 -6.79 2.74 25.91
CA SER A 389 -7.55 2.45 27.14
C SER A 389 -8.12 3.73 27.76
N GLU A 390 -9.05 3.60 28.69
CA GLU A 390 -9.61 4.71 29.48
C GLU A 390 -8.53 5.59 30.16
N GLU A 391 -7.37 5.02 30.51
CA GLU A 391 -6.22 5.79 31.06
C GLU A 391 -5.38 6.55 30.02
N ALA A 392 -5.58 6.30 28.72
CA ALA A 392 -4.80 6.90 27.64
C ALA A 392 -5.70 7.49 26.55
N MET A 393 -6.79 8.16 26.96
CA MET A 393 -7.72 8.81 26.03
C MET A 393 -7.11 10.00 25.30
N GLU A 394 -6.16 10.72 25.90
CA GLU A 394 -5.49 11.83 25.23
C GLU A 394 -4.51 11.30 24.17
N ILE A 395 -4.65 11.78 22.94
CA ILE A 395 -3.73 11.49 21.86
C ILE A 395 -2.53 12.44 21.98
N PRO A 396 -1.29 11.92 22.13
CA PRO A 396 -0.13 12.76 22.43
C PRO A 396 0.35 13.60 21.24
N ASP A 397 0.08 13.17 20.00
CA ASP A 397 0.55 13.85 18.79
C ASP A 397 -0.34 15.03 18.41
N LYS A 398 -0.04 16.21 18.93
CA LYS A 398 -0.79 17.43 18.61
C LYS A 398 -0.23 18.13 17.37
N ASN A 399 -0.68 17.72 16.20
CA ASN A 399 -0.35 18.38 14.93
C ASN A 399 -1.49 18.25 13.91
N GLN A 400 -1.36 18.94 12.78
CA GLN A 400 -2.37 19.05 11.73
C GLN A 400 -2.92 17.70 11.25
N PHE A 401 -2.03 16.72 11.06
CA PHE A 401 -2.44 15.40 10.58
C PHE A 401 -3.30 14.68 11.62
N THR A 402 -2.83 14.61 12.87
CA THR A 402 -3.60 13.96 13.95
C THR A 402 -4.89 14.70 14.24
N ALA A 403 -4.89 16.04 14.24
CA ALA A 403 -6.08 16.85 14.44
C ALA A 403 -7.15 16.51 13.41
N THR A 404 -6.75 16.37 12.14
CA THR A 404 -7.66 15.95 11.06
C THR A 404 -8.21 14.54 11.30
N GLU A 405 -7.37 13.57 11.68
CA GLU A 405 -7.83 12.22 11.99
C GLU A 405 -8.82 12.19 13.17
N VAL A 406 -8.54 12.94 14.25
CA VAL A 406 -9.37 13.02 15.46
C VAL A 406 -10.70 13.71 15.14
N ALA A 407 -10.67 14.86 14.46
CA ALA A 407 -11.86 15.62 14.09
C ALA A 407 -12.84 14.77 13.26
N HIS A 408 -12.31 13.93 12.36
CA HIS A 408 -13.11 13.09 11.48
C HIS A 408 -13.59 11.77 12.12
N LEU A 409 -13.30 11.47 13.38
CA LEU A 409 -13.81 10.25 14.01
C LEU A 409 -15.33 10.27 14.10
N ILE A 410 -15.98 9.18 13.67
CA ILE A 410 -17.44 9.05 13.75
C ILE A 410 -17.77 8.12 14.92
N PRO A 411 -18.40 8.61 16.00
CA PRO A 411 -18.78 7.75 17.12
C PRO A 411 -19.92 6.80 16.72
N VAL A 412 -19.81 5.52 17.09
CA VAL A 412 -20.79 4.48 16.69
C VAL A 412 -21.18 3.51 17.81
N TYR A 413 -20.53 3.57 18.97
CA TYR A 413 -20.92 2.80 20.15
C TYR A 413 -20.55 3.53 21.44
N ASN A 414 -21.52 3.64 22.37
CA ASN A 414 -21.40 4.30 23.68
C ASN A 414 -21.05 5.78 23.58
N ARG A 415 -22.10 6.60 23.40
CA ARG A 415 -21.99 8.06 23.22
C ARG A 415 -21.22 8.73 24.35
N LYS A 416 -21.49 8.37 25.60
CA LYS A 416 -20.86 9.00 26.77
C LYS A 416 -19.33 8.92 26.71
N VAL A 417 -18.79 7.72 26.48
CA VAL A 417 -17.33 7.53 26.42
C VAL A 417 -16.74 8.15 25.15
N CYS A 418 -17.50 8.15 24.04
CA CYS A 418 -17.09 8.88 22.84
C CYS A 418 -16.96 10.39 23.10
N ASP A 419 -17.96 11.00 23.75
CA ASP A 419 -17.98 12.42 24.07
C ASP A 419 -16.86 12.78 25.06
N ASP A 420 -16.60 11.92 26.05
CA ASP A 420 -15.47 12.06 26.97
C ASP A 420 -14.12 12.04 26.22
N PHE A 421 -13.94 11.10 25.28
CA PHE A 421 -12.75 11.04 24.44
C PHE A 421 -12.59 12.30 23.59
N MET A 422 -13.66 12.79 22.95
CA MET A 422 -13.62 13.99 22.13
C MET A 422 -13.34 15.25 22.96
N ARG A 423 -13.84 15.30 24.21
CA ARG A 423 -13.59 16.39 25.15
C ARG A 423 -12.13 16.46 25.59
N VAL A 424 -11.52 15.33 25.92
CA VAL A 424 -10.08 15.26 26.25
C VAL A 424 -9.22 15.67 25.05
N ASN A 425 -9.68 15.39 23.83
CA ASN A 425 -8.96 15.73 22.60
C ASN A 425 -9.44 17.03 21.95
N SER A 426 -10.09 17.95 22.68
CA SER A 426 -10.61 19.21 22.12
C SER A 426 -9.54 20.11 21.48
N TRP A 427 -8.26 19.86 21.78
CA TRP A 427 -7.10 20.51 21.16
C TRP A 427 -7.10 20.40 19.62
N TYR A 428 -7.79 19.42 19.00
CA TYR A 428 -7.89 19.37 17.54
C TYR A 428 -8.51 20.66 16.96
N LYS A 429 -9.36 21.35 17.73
CA LYS A 429 -10.00 22.60 17.33
C LYS A 429 -9.02 23.75 17.18
N GLU A 430 -7.84 23.68 17.82
CA GLU A 430 -6.77 24.66 17.60
C GLU A 430 -6.25 24.61 16.16
N PHE A 431 -6.38 23.45 15.49
CA PHE A 431 -5.98 23.23 14.10
C PHE A 431 -7.16 23.28 13.11
N LEU A 432 -8.37 23.04 13.59
CA LEU A 432 -9.60 22.88 12.81
C LEU A 432 -10.80 23.50 13.56
N PRO A 433 -10.81 24.83 13.78
CA PRO A 433 -11.79 25.50 14.63
C PRO A 433 -13.21 25.45 14.04
N ASN A 434 -13.32 25.50 12.71
CA ASN A 434 -14.58 25.48 11.97
C ASN A 434 -15.10 24.07 11.72
N PHE A 435 -14.42 23.03 12.21
CA PHE A 435 -14.78 21.67 11.87
C PHE A 435 -16.04 21.21 12.60
N PHE A 436 -17.08 20.98 11.81
CA PHE A 436 -18.30 20.32 12.25
C PHE A 436 -18.73 19.29 11.22
N ARG A 437 -19.21 18.14 11.71
CA ARG A 437 -19.79 17.11 10.85
C ARG A 437 -20.92 16.38 11.56
N ASN A 438 -22.10 16.43 10.94
CA ASN A 438 -23.22 15.57 11.32
C ASN A 438 -23.26 14.38 10.36
N VAL A 439 -22.84 13.21 10.82
CA VAL A 439 -23.03 11.97 10.07
C VAL A 439 -24.23 11.27 10.68
N GLY A 440 -25.28 11.03 9.88
CA GLY A 440 -26.51 10.35 10.29
C GLY A 440 -26.32 8.85 10.57
N VAL A 441 -25.36 8.50 11.43
CA VAL A 441 -25.06 7.13 11.86
C VAL A 441 -25.62 6.95 13.26
N GLU A 442 -26.38 5.88 13.45
CA GLU A 442 -26.89 5.47 14.76
C GLU A 442 -25.73 5.09 15.68
N ILE A 443 -25.70 5.68 16.88
CA ILE A 443 -24.77 5.28 17.94
C ILE A 443 -25.45 4.17 18.74
N LEU A 444 -24.86 2.98 18.70
CA LEU A 444 -25.39 1.84 19.44
C LEU A 444 -25.15 2.02 20.94
N GLU A 445 -26.16 1.67 21.73
CA GLU A 445 -26.11 1.75 23.19
C GLU A 445 -26.34 0.39 23.86
N GLY A 446 -25.96 0.31 25.13
CA GLY A 446 -26.17 -0.86 25.98
C GLY A 446 -25.05 -1.90 25.96
N GLN A 447 -25.21 -2.94 26.79
CA GLN A 447 -24.25 -4.02 26.95
C GLN A 447 -24.93 -5.38 26.87
N SER A 448 -24.36 -6.30 26.10
CA SER A 448 -24.80 -7.69 26.07
C SER A 448 -24.62 -8.34 27.44
N ARG A 449 -25.61 -9.12 27.90
CA ARG A 449 -25.50 -9.91 29.13
C ARG A 449 -24.29 -10.87 29.10
N MET A 450 -23.96 -11.38 27.92
CA MET A 450 -22.80 -12.27 27.73
C MET A 450 -21.49 -11.50 27.98
N LYS A 451 -21.37 -10.29 27.42
CA LYS A 451 -20.23 -9.40 27.65
C LYS A 451 -20.00 -9.16 29.15
N ILE A 452 -21.05 -8.82 29.89
CA ILE A 452 -20.96 -8.54 31.34
C ILE A 452 -20.45 -9.77 32.11
N LYS A 453 -20.96 -10.97 31.79
CA LYS A 453 -20.51 -12.22 32.42
C LYS A 453 -19.03 -12.51 32.14
N PHE A 454 -18.61 -12.39 30.88
CA PHE A 454 -17.21 -12.58 30.50
C PHE A 454 -16.28 -11.55 31.15
N GLU A 455 -16.69 -10.28 31.22
CA GLU A 455 -15.92 -9.24 31.90
C GLU A 455 -15.74 -9.56 33.39
N ARG A 456 -16.78 -10.07 34.07
CA ARG A 456 -16.69 -10.46 35.49
C ARG A 456 -15.73 -11.63 35.71
N TRP A 457 -15.70 -12.59 34.80
CA TRP A 457 -14.74 -13.71 34.89
C TRP A 457 -13.29 -13.25 34.67
N LEU A 458 -13.08 -12.28 33.79
CA LEU A 458 -11.77 -11.74 33.41
C LEU A 458 -11.43 -10.42 34.13
N SER A 459 -12.18 -10.02 35.16
CA SER A 459 -11.93 -8.75 35.87
C SER A 459 -10.86 -8.88 36.94
N GLY A 460 -10.56 -10.10 37.42
CA GLY A 460 -9.55 -10.33 38.45
C GLY A 460 -8.11 -10.50 37.93
N PRO A 461 -7.19 -11.00 38.79
CA PRO A 461 -5.77 -11.13 38.50
C PRO A 461 -5.45 -12.02 37.28
N ILE A 462 -6.32 -13.01 37.00
CA ILE A 462 -6.20 -13.85 35.80
C ILE A 462 -6.32 -13.00 34.53
N GLY A 463 -7.25 -12.04 34.50
CA GLY A 463 -7.42 -11.14 33.37
C GLY A 463 -6.21 -10.22 33.16
N GLU A 464 -5.60 -9.74 34.25
CA GLU A 464 -4.37 -8.92 34.22
C GLU A 464 -3.19 -9.72 33.68
N SER A 465 -3.01 -10.93 34.22
CA SER A 465 -1.95 -11.83 33.77
C SER A 465 -2.08 -12.16 32.28
N LEU A 466 -3.31 -12.40 31.80
CA LEU A 466 -3.59 -12.62 30.38
C LEU A 466 -3.34 -11.38 29.53
N ASP A 467 -3.73 -10.18 29.98
CA ASP A 467 -3.47 -8.92 29.27
C ASP A 467 -1.96 -8.71 29.09
N ASP A 468 -1.19 -8.82 30.18
CA ASP A 468 0.27 -8.71 30.18
C ASP A 468 0.93 -9.77 29.30
N TYR A 469 0.44 -11.00 29.34
CA TYR A 469 0.91 -12.08 28.49
C TYR A 469 0.69 -11.77 27.01
N PHE A 470 -0.52 -11.30 26.65
CA PHE A 470 -0.84 -10.94 25.27
C PHE A 470 -0.08 -9.69 24.80
N PHE A 471 0.16 -8.73 25.68
CA PHE A 471 1.03 -7.59 25.43
C PHE A 471 2.45 -8.07 25.10
N LYS A 472 3.07 -8.84 25.99
CA LYS A 472 4.44 -9.36 25.83
C LYS A 472 4.60 -10.20 24.56
N ILE A 473 3.67 -11.12 24.27
CA ILE A 473 3.72 -11.91 23.04
C ILE A 473 3.58 -11.04 21.81
N THR A 474 2.66 -10.08 21.82
CA THR A 474 2.45 -9.22 20.66
C THR A 474 3.69 -8.38 20.41
N LEU A 475 4.25 -7.77 21.46
CA LEU A 475 5.44 -6.96 21.38
C LEU A 475 6.64 -7.78 20.91
N ASN A 476 6.84 -9.00 21.43
CA ASN A 476 7.91 -9.90 20.99
C ASN A 476 7.75 -10.30 19.52
N ARG A 477 6.53 -10.59 19.08
CA ARG A 477 6.25 -10.88 17.66
C ARG A 477 6.53 -9.68 16.78
N TRP A 478 6.18 -8.48 17.23
CA TRP A 478 6.44 -7.25 16.49
C TRP A 478 7.92 -6.91 16.46
N ARG A 479 8.65 -7.01 17.58
CA ARG A 479 10.11 -6.85 17.62
C ARG A 479 10.81 -7.82 16.66
N LYS A 480 10.39 -9.07 16.60
CA LYS A 480 10.90 -10.04 15.60
C LYS A 480 10.55 -9.62 14.17
N LYS A 481 9.32 -9.16 13.93
CA LYS A 481 8.84 -8.75 12.60
C LYS A 481 9.51 -7.46 12.10
N PHE A 482 9.82 -6.54 13.01
CA PHE A 482 10.38 -5.22 12.75
C PHE A 482 11.80 -5.07 13.30
N GLY A 483 12.56 -6.17 13.46
CA GLY A 483 13.90 -6.16 14.04
C GLY A 483 14.98 -5.43 13.22
N HIS A 484 14.57 -4.75 12.15
CA HIS A 484 15.40 -3.83 11.37
C HIS A 484 15.28 -2.38 11.83
N MET A 485 14.32 -2.05 12.70
CA MET A 485 14.15 -0.73 13.31
C MET A 485 15.00 -0.63 14.57
N THR A 486 15.54 0.56 14.86
CA THR A 486 16.10 0.85 16.18
C THR A 486 15.01 0.84 17.24
N ASP A 487 15.37 0.78 18.53
CA ASP A 487 14.38 0.80 19.61
C ASP A 487 13.54 2.09 19.61
N ASP A 488 14.16 3.23 19.29
CA ASP A 488 13.47 4.53 19.16
C ASP A 488 12.53 4.56 17.95
N GLU A 489 12.97 4.05 16.79
CA GLU A 489 12.12 3.93 15.60
C GLU A 489 10.95 2.98 15.83
N PHE A 490 11.17 1.87 16.52
CA PHE A 490 10.15 0.90 16.88
C PHE A 490 9.13 1.50 17.85
N ALA A 491 9.61 2.21 18.88
CA ALA A 491 8.76 2.90 19.83
C ALA A 491 7.93 4.01 19.16
N LEU A 492 8.52 4.76 18.24
CA LEU A 492 7.85 5.84 17.50
C LEU A 492 6.83 5.33 16.48
N ALA A 493 7.13 4.24 15.78
CA ALA A 493 6.28 3.68 14.73
C ALA A 493 5.09 2.89 15.29
N LEU A 494 5.31 2.04 16.29
CA LEU A 494 4.25 1.19 16.84
C LEU A 494 3.57 1.83 18.05
N ARG A 495 4.25 2.72 18.79
CA ARG A 495 3.72 3.46 19.96
C ARG A 495 2.97 2.58 20.96
N SER A 496 3.28 1.30 20.94
CA SER A 496 2.45 0.30 21.57
C SER A 496 2.94 0.10 22.98
N LYS A 497 2.24 0.77 23.89
CA LYS A 497 2.45 0.75 25.32
C LYS A 497 1.36 -0.12 25.96
N LYS A 498 1.42 -0.29 27.28
CA LYS A 498 0.38 -1.02 28.02
C LYS A 498 -1.04 -0.51 27.70
N HIS A 499 -1.20 0.81 27.57
CA HIS A 499 -2.49 1.49 27.39
C HIS A 499 -2.81 1.94 25.96
N VAL A 500 -1.94 1.65 24.99
CA VAL A 500 -2.12 2.05 23.58
C VAL A 500 -1.65 0.94 22.66
N SER A 501 -2.47 0.55 21.68
CA SER A 501 -2.03 -0.30 20.58
C SER A 501 -2.33 0.39 19.25
N LYS A 502 -1.28 0.87 18.62
CA LYS A 502 -1.32 1.48 17.29
C LYS A 502 -0.43 0.66 16.37
N HIS A 503 -0.85 0.44 15.14
CA HIS A 503 -0.01 -0.22 14.14
C HIS A 503 0.25 0.75 12.98
N HIS A 504 1.24 1.64 13.14
CA HIS A 504 1.61 2.62 12.12
C HIS A 504 3.03 2.39 11.57
N PRO A 505 3.20 1.52 10.56
CA PRO A 505 4.51 1.36 9.94
C PRO A 505 4.87 2.66 9.18
N SER A 506 6.06 3.20 9.45
CA SER A 506 6.83 4.07 8.53
C SER A 506 6.50 5.58 8.47
N ASN A 507 6.62 6.33 9.58
CA ASN A 507 6.68 7.82 9.62
C ASN A 507 5.73 8.57 8.66
N PHE A 508 4.55 8.00 8.40
CA PHE A 508 3.65 8.49 7.36
C PHE A 508 3.16 9.90 7.65
N GLN A 509 2.93 10.18 8.93
CA GLN A 509 2.56 11.49 9.43
C GLN A 509 3.60 12.55 9.05
N ASP A 510 4.88 12.29 9.32
CA ASP A 510 5.96 13.22 8.99
C ASP A 510 6.09 13.40 7.48
N ALA A 511 5.88 12.33 6.70
CA ALA A 511 5.86 12.40 5.24
C ALA A 511 4.72 13.28 4.70
N VAL A 512 3.53 13.20 5.30
CA VAL A 512 2.38 14.05 4.93
C VAL A 512 2.67 15.52 5.28
N LEU A 513 3.19 15.79 6.48
CA LEU A 513 3.51 17.15 6.91
C LEU A 513 4.64 17.76 6.06
N SER A 514 5.70 17.01 5.78
CA SER A 514 6.81 17.47 4.92
C SER A 514 6.36 17.76 3.49
N GLU A 515 5.47 16.93 2.94
CA GLU A 515 4.89 17.15 1.61
C GLU A 515 3.95 18.37 1.60
N LEU A 516 3.21 18.61 2.68
CA LEU A 516 2.39 19.82 2.83
C LEU A 516 3.28 21.07 2.83
N ASP A 517 4.34 21.09 3.63
CA ASP A 517 5.27 22.21 3.69
C ASP A 517 5.94 22.48 2.34
N MET A 518 6.34 21.42 1.61
CA MET A 518 6.89 21.52 0.27
C MET A 518 5.89 22.08 -0.76
N ARG A 519 4.59 21.83 -0.59
CA ARG A 519 3.55 22.40 -1.45
C ARG A 519 3.30 23.85 -1.12
N MET A 520 3.27 24.17 0.18
CA MET A 520 3.05 25.54 0.65
C MET A 520 4.17 26.48 0.21
N SER A 521 5.43 26.02 0.19
CA SER A 521 6.56 26.83 -0.29
C SER A 521 6.46 27.25 -1.76
N LYS A 522 5.59 26.62 -2.57
CA LYS A 522 5.32 27.03 -3.95
C LYS A 522 4.36 28.20 -4.06
N PHE A 523 3.56 28.43 -3.02
CA PHE A 523 2.59 29.53 -2.95
C PHE A 523 3.15 30.76 -2.23
N THR A 524 4.26 30.60 -1.50
CA THR A 524 4.93 31.67 -0.77
C THR A 524 6.31 31.91 -1.40
N THR A 525 6.44 32.88 -2.30
CA THR A 525 7.74 33.26 -2.88
C THR A 525 8.38 34.35 -2.00
N GLU A 526 9.59 34.10 -1.48
CA GLU A 526 10.56 35.07 -0.91
C GLU A 526 10.08 36.15 0.11
N GLU A 527 9.95 35.78 1.39
CA GLU A 527 9.87 36.78 2.50
C GLU A 527 10.88 36.51 3.63
N LYS A 528 12.03 35.88 3.32
CA LYS A 528 13.13 35.67 4.28
C LYS A 528 14.52 36.10 3.78
N LYS A 529 14.57 37.14 2.94
CA LYS A 529 15.83 37.83 2.59
C LYS A 529 15.87 39.34 2.88
N LEU A 530 14.81 39.94 3.42
CA LEU A 530 14.87 41.25 4.06
C LEU A 530 14.43 41.08 5.52
N ASN A 531 15.40 40.92 6.40
CA ASN A 531 15.36 41.19 7.86
C ASN A 531 16.61 40.62 8.58
N VAL A 532 17.67 40.28 7.84
CA VAL A 532 19.04 40.20 8.37
C VAL A 532 19.94 40.98 7.41
N ALA A 533 19.87 42.29 7.52
CA ALA A 533 20.91 43.23 7.13
C ALA A 533 21.01 44.26 8.25
#